data_AF-A0A0F8YQH7-F1
#
_entry.id   AF-A0A0F8YQH7-F1
#
_cell.length_a   1.000
_cell.length_b   1.000
_cell.length_c   1.000
_cell.angle_alpha   90.00
_cell.angle_beta   90.00
_cell.angle_gamma   90.00
#
_symmetry.space_group_name_H-M   'P 1'
#
loop_
_entity.id
_entity.type
_entity.pdbx_description
1 polymer ?
#
loop_
_entity_poly.entity_id
_entity_poly.type
_entity_poly.pdbx_seq_one_letter_code
_entity_poly.pdbx_strand_id
1 'polypeptide(L)'
;MTSSLPPKPSLKQLRNQAKDLLKAHRQGEASCCRVLHRLKQFEGRADTEILAGRLSLVEAQYALALDYGCKSWGQLREAVAGAS
;
A
#
# COMPACT_ATOMS: atom_id res chain seq x y z
N MET A 1 -9.76 3.39 8.89
CA MET A 1 -10.64 2.81 7.87
C MET A 1 -9.80 1.98 6.93
N THR A 2 -10.11 0.68 6.80
CA THR A 2 -9.54 -0.22 5.78
C THR A 2 -10.28 0.01 4.47
N SER A 3 -9.56 0.05 3.35
CA SER A 3 -10.21 0.20 2.04
C SER A 3 -10.89 -1.12 1.65
N SER A 4 -12.13 -1.06 1.17
CA SER A 4 -12.79 -2.24 0.61
C SER A 4 -12.25 -2.54 -0.78
N LEU A 5 -12.13 -3.83 -1.12
CA LEU A 5 -11.72 -4.25 -2.46
C LEU A 5 -12.69 -3.67 -3.51
N PRO A 6 -12.17 -3.16 -4.64
CA PRO A 6 -13.02 -2.65 -5.72
C PRO A 6 -13.89 -3.77 -6.31
N PRO A 7 -15.05 -3.43 -6.90
CA PRO A 7 -16.04 -4.41 -7.38
C PRO A 7 -15.55 -5.35 -8.50
N LYS A 8 -14.43 -5.00 -9.16
CA LYS A 8 -13.66 -5.89 -10.05
C LYS A 8 -12.22 -5.88 -9.58
N PRO A 9 -11.87 -6.69 -8.57
CA PRO A 9 -10.51 -6.70 -8.09
C PRO A 9 -9.61 -7.32 -9.18
N SER A 10 -8.59 -6.57 -9.60
CA SER A 10 -7.62 -7.06 -10.58
C SER A 10 -6.21 -6.94 -10.04
N LEU A 11 -5.46 -8.04 -10.14
CA LEU A 11 -4.03 -8.09 -9.84
C LEU A 11 -3.23 -6.99 -10.55
N LYS A 12 -3.62 -6.63 -11.78
CA LYS A 12 -2.99 -5.53 -12.54
C LYS A 12 -3.26 -4.18 -11.87
N GLN A 13 -4.49 -3.94 -11.41
CA GLN A 13 -4.84 -2.70 -10.71
C GLN A 13 -4.11 -2.58 -9.38
N LEU A 14 -4.02 -3.66 -8.59
CA LEU A 14 -3.26 -3.65 -7.33
C LEU A 14 -1.77 -3.34 -7.57
N ARG A 15 -1.16 -3.93 -8.60
CA ARG A 15 0.23 -3.62 -8.98
C ARG A 15 0.40 -2.16 -9.39
N ASN A 16 -0.57 -1.60 -10.11
CA ASN A 16 -0.55 -0.19 -10.48
C ASN A 16 -0.71 0.72 -9.26
N GLN A 17 -1.61 0.40 -8.32
CA GLN A 17 -1.75 1.14 -7.06
C GLN A 17 -0.47 1.14 -6.24
N ALA A 18 0.22 -0.01 -6.13
CA ALA A 18 1.50 -0.06 -5.40
C ALA A 18 2.59 0.79 -6.08
N LYS A 19 2.63 0.83 -7.41
CA LYS A 19 3.55 1.71 -8.16
C LYS A 19 3.19 3.18 -7.98
N ASP A 20 1.91 3.51 -7.99
CA ASP A 20 1.42 4.87 -7.80
C ASP A 20 1.74 5.36 -6.38
N LEU A 21 1.55 4.51 -5.37
CA LEU A 21 1.94 4.78 -3.97
C LEU A 21 3.44 5.08 -3.86
N LEU A 22 4.29 4.26 -4.50
CA LEU A 22 5.73 4.50 -4.55
C LEU A 22 6.08 5.81 -5.26
N LYS A 23 5.36 6.14 -6.33
CA LYS A 23 5.55 7.38 -7.09
C LYS A 23 5.13 8.59 -6.25
N ALA A 24 4.02 8.53 -5.53
CA ALA A 24 3.54 9.57 -4.62
C ALA A 24 4.57 9.83 -3.50
N HIS A 25 5.08 8.76 -2.87
CA HIS A 25 6.15 8.87 -1.87
C HIS A 25 7.39 9.59 -2.41
N ARG A 26 7.87 9.20 -3.61
CA ARG A 26 9.01 9.85 -4.27
C ARG A 26 8.76 11.31 -4.64
N GLN A 27 7.51 11.70 -4.85
CA GLN A 27 7.11 13.08 -5.13
C GLN A 27 6.90 13.91 -3.85
N GLY A 28 6.98 13.30 -2.66
CA GLY A 28 6.72 14.00 -1.40
C GLY A 28 5.23 14.22 -1.13
N GLU A 29 4.34 13.43 -1.75
CA GLU A 29 2.90 13.56 -1.59
C GLU A 29 2.44 13.01 -0.23
N ALA A 30 1.84 13.87 0.61
CA ALA A 30 1.30 13.44 1.91
C ALA A 30 0.17 12.40 1.79
N SER A 31 -0.49 12.33 0.62
CA SER A 31 -1.57 11.38 0.33
C SER A 31 -1.16 9.91 0.52
N CYS A 32 0.12 9.56 0.28
CA CYS A 32 0.61 8.20 0.49
C CYS A 32 0.86 7.85 1.97
N CYS A 33 1.12 8.85 2.82
CA CYS A 33 1.55 8.63 4.20
C CYS A 33 0.53 7.80 4.99
N ARG A 34 -0.78 8.05 4.79
CA ARG A 34 -1.86 7.27 5.43
C ARG A 34 -1.70 5.76 5.24
N VAL A 35 -1.32 5.32 4.04
CA VAL A 35 -1.11 3.90 3.72
C VAL A 35 0.23 3.43 4.26
N LEU A 36 1.28 4.25 4.15
CA LEU A 36 2.62 3.91 4.62
C LEU A 36 2.72 3.78 6.15
N HIS A 37 1.90 4.51 6.90
CA HIS A 37 1.75 4.36 8.36
C HIS A 37 1.38 2.95 8.81
N ARG A 38 0.85 2.10 7.91
CA ARG A 38 0.57 0.68 8.19
C ARG A 38 1.86 -0.14 8.35
N LEU A 39 2.98 0.33 7.80
CA LEU A 39 4.27 -0.34 7.93
C LEU A 39 4.85 -0.10 9.31
N LYS A 40 5.31 -1.17 9.97
CA LYS A 40 5.92 -1.08 11.31
C LYS A 40 7.08 -0.09 11.42
N GLN A 41 7.85 0.09 10.35
CA GLN A 41 8.97 1.03 10.33
C GLN A 41 8.54 2.52 10.33
N PHE A 42 7.31 2.79 9.89
CA PHE A 42 6.73 4.12 9.79
C PHE A 42 5.63 4.36 10.84
N GLU A 43 5.29 3.34 11.63
CA GLU A 43 4.32 3.45 12.71
C GLU A 43 4.77 4.52 13.72
N GLY A 44 3.95 5.57 13.88
CA GLY A 44 4.24 6.67 14.79
C GLY A 44 5.29 7.69 14.31
N ARG A 45 5.77 7.57 13.07
CA ARG A 45 6.66 8.58 12.44
C ARG A 45 5.87 9.78 11.94
N ALA A 46 6.48 10.96 11.88
CA ALA A 46 5.84 12.09 11.20
C ALA A 46 5.81 11.84 9.69
N ASP A 47 4.80 12.39 8.98
CA ASP A 47 4.69 12.27 7.52
C ASP A 47 5.97 12.76 6.81
N THR A 48 6.62 13.79 7.34
CA THR A 48 7.90 14.31 6.85
C THR A 48 9.04 13.27 6.97
N GLU A 49 9.09 12.50 8.05
CA GLU A 49 10.06 11.42 8.23
C GLU A 49 9.78 10.25 7.29
N ILE A 50 8.50 9.92 7.07
CA ILE A 50 8.08 8.88 6.14
C ILE A 50 8.53 9.26 4.72
N LEU A 51 8.24 10.48 4.28
CA LEU A 51 8.60 10.99 2.96
C LEU A 51 10.12 11.17 2.77
N ALA A 52 10.86 11.49 3.84
CA ALA A 52 12.32 11.53 3.82
C ALA A 52 12.96 10.12 3.81
N GLY A 53 12.22 9.10 4.22
CA GLY A 53 12.66 7.71 4.23
C GLY A 53 12.85 7.11 2.84
N ARG A 54 13.36 5.87 2.79
CA ARG A 54 13.35 5.07 1.56
C ARG A 54 12.14 4.16 1.55
N LEU A 55 11.50 4.06 0.40
CA LEU A 55 10.40 3.13 0.16
C LEU A 55 10.74 2.27 -1.07
N SER A 56 10.73 0.96 -0.90
CA SER A 56 10.81 0.01 -2.00
C SER A 56 9.41 -0.35 -2.52
N LEU A 57 9.36 -0.92 -3.72
CA LEU A 57 8.10 -1.41 -4.27
C LEU A 57 7.49 -2.54 -3.42
N VAL A 58 8.32 -3.35 -2.76
CA VAL A 58 7.86 -4.45 -1.90
C VAL A 58 7.16 -3.91 -0.66
N GLU A 59 7.73 -2.88 -0.03
CA GLU A 59 7.11 -2.19 1.10
C GLU A 59 5.81 -1.49 0.69
N ALA A 60 5.78 -0.86 -0.49
CA ALA A 60 4.56 -0.26 -1.03
C ALA A 60 3.44 -1.31 -1.26
N GLN A 61 3.79 -2.48 -1.81
CA GLN A 61 2.86 -3.62 -1.95
C GLN A 61 2.38 -4.15 -0.59
N TYR A 62 3.27 -4.20 0.39
CA TYR A 62 2.94 -4.66 1.74
C TYR A 62 2.02 -3.67 2.47
N ALA A 63 2.32 -2.37 2.41
CA ALA A 63 1.48 -1.32 2.97
C ALA A 63 0.06 -1.35 2.38
N LEU A 64 -0.04 -1.55 1.06
CA LEU A 64 -1.31 -1.71 0.37
C LEU A 64 -2.07 -2.96 0.83
N ALA A 65 -1.38 -4.10 1.00
CA ALA A 65 -1.99 -5.30 1.55
C ALA A 65 -2.60 -5.05 2.93
N LEU A 66 -1.87 -4.38 3.82
CA LEU A 66 -2.36 -4.04 5.15
C LEU A 66 -3.56 -3.07 5.12
N ASP A 67 -3.58 -2.12 4.17
CA ASP A 67 -4.73 -1.20 3.99
C ASP A 67 -6.01 -1.92 3.56
N TYR A 68 -5.87 -2.98 2.76
CA TYR A 68 -6.96 -3.90 2.39
C TYR A 68 -7.24 -4.99 3.44
N GLY A 69 -6.56 -4.97 4.60
CA GLY A 69 -6.75 -5.95 5.68
C GLY A 69 -6.02 -7.30 5.45
N CYS A 70 -5.17 -7.39 4.44
CA CYS A 70 -4.35 -8.57 4.17
C CYS A 70 -3.00 -8.50 4.89
N LYS A 71 -2.52 -9.64 5.40
CA LYS A 71 -1.25 -9.74 6.16
C LYS A 71 0.00 -9.80 5.28
N SER A 72 -0.16 -9.99 3.98
CA SER A 72 0.92 -10.10 3.00
C SER A 72 0.42 -9.78 1.60
N TRP A 73 1.32 -9.38 0.69
CA TRP A 73 0.99 -9.23 -0.72
C TRP A 73 0.41 -10.52 -1.32
N GLY A 74 0.97 -11.69 -1.00
CA GLY A 74 0.43 -13.00 -1.44
C GLY A 74 -1.05 -13.17 -1.10
N GLN A 75 -1.42 -12.93 0.16
CA GLN A 75 -2.81 -13.03 0.62
C GLN A 75 -3.73 -12.04 -0.11
N LEU A 76 -3.25 -10.83 -0.38
CA LEU A 76 -4.02 -9.87 -1.18
C LEU A 76 -4.25 -10.37 -2.61
N ARG A 77 -3.25 -11.01 -3.24
CA ARG A 77 -3.41 -11.59 -4.58
C ARG A 77 -4.44 -12.72 -4.59
N GLU A 78 -4.42 -13.57 -3.55
CA GLU A 78 -5.36 -14.68 -3.39
C GLU A 78 -6.79 -14.17 -3.14
N ALA A 79 -6.95 -13.15 -2.29
CA ALA A 79 -8.24 -12.51 -2.06
C ALA A 79 -8.85 -11.94 -3.34
N VAL A 80 -8.02 -11.40 -4.24
CA VAL A 80 -8.46 -10.93 -5.56
C VAL A 80 -8.75 -12.07 -6.53
N ALA A 81 -7.99 -13.17 -6.49
CA ALA A 81 -8.24 -14.32 -7.35
C ALA A 81 -9.52 -15.08 -6.95
N GLY A 82 -9.82 -15.18 -5.66
CA GLY A 82 -10.99 -15.89 -5.13
C GLY A 82 -12.30 -15.09 -5.18
N ALA A 83 -12.26 -13.80 -5.51
CA ALA A 83 -13.44 -12.94 -5.63
C ALA A 83 -14.08 -12.96 -7.04
N SER A 84 -13.87 -14.04 -7.81
CA SER A 84 -14.44 -14.23 -9.16
C SER A 84 -15.81 -14.87 -9.13
#